data_AF-A0A920QSY4-F1
#
_entry.id   AF-A0A920QSY4-F1
#
_cell.length_a   1.000
_cell.length_b   1.000
_cell.length_c   1.000
_cell.angle_alpha   90.00
_cell.angle_beta   90.00
_cell.angle_gamma   90.00
#
_symmetry.space_group_name_H-M   'P 1'
#
loop_
_entity.id
_entity.type
_entity.pdbx_description
1 polymer ?
#
loop_
_entity_poly.entity_id
_entity_poly.type
_entity_poly.pdbx_seq_one_letter_code
_entity_poly.pdbx_strand_id
1 'polypeptide(L)'
;MHVIGIRRNLAEQHPWLAVSVLKAFEEARRLAMDELAQIGHLYVSLPWSVAERDRTVALMGEDYWSYGVEANPHVLEEFLRYHHEQGLSKRKLTPEELFRRLRSICLRFRTSERSLLGRG
;
A
#
# COMPACT_ATOMS: atom_id res chain seq x y z
N MET A 1 -2.76 10.00 -3.85
CA MET A 1 -2.42 8.62 -4.23
C MET A 1 -0.92 8.53 -4.49
N HIS A 2 -0.19 7.69 -3.76
CA HIS A 2 1.25 7.47 -3.94
C HIS A 2 1.48 5.99 -4.27
N VAL A 3 2.48 5.70 -5.08
CA VAL A 3 2.74 4.35 -5.56
C VAL A 3 4.21 3.99 -5.40
N ILE A 4 4.47 2.75 -5.03
CA ILE A 4 5.81 2.17 -5.01
C ILE A 4 5.94 1.27 -6.24
N GLY A 5 6.91 1.59 -7.10
CA GLY A 5 7.22 0.82 -8.28
C GLY A 5 8.39 -0.13 -8.04
N ILE A 6 8.24 -1.40 -8.38
CA ILE A 6 9.33 -2.37 -8.44
C ILE A 6 9.63 -2.65 -9.90
N ARG A 7 10.92 -2.61 -10.28
CA ARG A 7 11.33 -2.93 -11.66
C ARG A 7 10.85 -4.35 -12.02
N ARG A 8 10.28 -4.50 -13.21
CA ARG A 8 9.69 -5.77 -13.66
C ARG A 8 10.68 -6.94 -13.60
N ASN A 9 11.90 -6.74 -14.11
CA ASN A 9 12.93 -7.78 -14.12
C ASN A 9 13.26 -8.26 -12.69
N LEU A 10 13.30 -7.34 -11.72
CA LEU A 10 13.58 -7.67 -10.32
C LEU A 10 12.41 -8.44 -9.68
N ALA A 11 11.17 -8.03 -9.94
CA ALA A 11 9.99 -8.75 -9.46
C ALA A 11 9.84 -10.16 -10.08
N GLU A 12 10.35 -10.36 -11.29
CA GLU A 12 10.39 -11.68 -11.95
C GLU A 12 11.49 -12.57 -11.38
N GLN A 13 12.67 -12.00 -11.09
CA GLN A 13 13.78 -12.72 -10.46
C GLN A 13 13.50 -13.06 -8.99
N HIS A 14 12.73 -12.21 -8.29
CA HIS A 14 12.38 -12.39 -6.88
C HIS A 14 10.86 -12.28 -6.66
N PRO A 15 10.08 -13.36 -6.90
CA PRO A 15 8.61 -13.34 -6.79
C PRO A 15 8.05 -12.92 -5.43
N TRP A 16 8.81 -13.09 -4.36
CA TRP A 16 8.44 -12.68 -3.00
C TRP A 16 8.59 -11.18 -2.75
N LEU A 17 9.38 -10.47 -3.55
CA LEU A 17 9.82 -9.10 -3.29
C LEU A 17 8.65 -8.13 -3.13
N ALA A 18 7.65 -8.22 -4.00
CA ALA A 18 6.51 -7.30 -3.97
C ALA A 18 5.69 -7.42 -2.68
N VAL A 19 5.49 -8.66 -2.19
CA VAL A 19 4.78 -8.90 -0.92
C VAL A 19 5.62 -8.43 0.25
N SER A 20 6.92 -8.73 0.26
CA SER A 20 7.81 -8.31 1.34
C SER A 20 7.92 -6.80 1.45
N VAL A 21 8.00 -6.08 0.32
CA VAL A 21 8.01 -4.62 0.28
C VAL A 21 6.70 -4.06 0.82
N LEU A 22 5.54 -4.58 0.38
CA LEU A 22 4.25 -4.14 0.90
C LEU A 22 4.18 -4.30 2.44
N LYS A 23 4.50 -5.49 2.96
CA LYS A 23 4.51 -5.75 4.41
C LYS A 23 5.46 -4.82 5.17
N ALA A 24 6.65 -4.59 4.64
CA ALA A 24 7.63 -3.71 5.27
C ALA A 24 7.12 -2.26 5.36
N PHE A 25 6.46 -1.76 4.32
CA PHE A 25 5.89 -0.41 4.31
C PHE A 25 4.61 -0.30 5.16
N GLU A 26 3.78 -1.35 5.23
CA GLU A 26 2.65 -1.40 6.15
C GLU A 26 3.12 -1.29 7.61
N GLU A 27 4.16 -2.04 7.97
CA GLU A 27 4.75 -1.99 9.32
C GLU A 27 5.43 -0.63 9.59
N ALA A 28 6.22 -0.11 8.65
CA ALA A 28 6.84 1.20 8.80
C ALA A 28 5.79 2.31 8.98
N ARG A 29 4.68 2.26 8.24
CA ARG A 29 3.56 3.20 8.39
C ARG A 29 2.93 3.07 9.77
N ARG A 30 2.66 1.85 10.25
CA ARG A 30 2.08 1.61 11.57
C ARG A 30 2.95 2.24 12.66
N LEU A 31 4.25 1.94 12.65
CA LEU A 31 5.22 2.51 13.58
C LEU A 31 5.21 4.05 13.54
N ALA A 32 5.29 4.64 12.34
CA ALA A 32 5.27 6.10 12.18
C ALA A 32 3.98 6.74 12.72
N MET A 33 2.83 6.10 12.53
CA MET A 33 1.54 6.61 13.05
C MET A 33 1.46 6.49 14.58
N ASP A 34 1.98 5.41 15.16
CA ASP A 34 2.06 5.20 16.62
C ASP A 34 3.02 6.22 17.27
N GLU A 35 4.14 6.52 16.60
CA GLU A 35 5.12 7.52 17.01
C GLU A 35 4.53 8.95 16.98
N LEU A 36 3.72 9.27 15.97
CA LEU A 36 3.04 10.57 15.87
C LEU A 36 2.02 10.82 16.99
N ALA A 37 1.59 9.78 17.70
CA ALA A 37 0.72 9.91 18.86
C ALA A 37 1.47 10.22 20.18
N GLN A 38 2.80 10.22 20.18
CA GLN A 38 3.59 10.38 21.40
C GLN A 38 3.79 11.85 21.80
N ILE A 39 3.32 12.23 22.99
CA ILE A 39 3.37 13.61 23.50
C ILE A 39 4.76 13.99 24.04
N GLY A 40 5.50 13.03 24.61
CA GLY A 40 6.78 13.28 25.28
C GLY A 40 8.02 13.26 24.36
N HIS A 41 7.91 12.66 23.19
CA HIS A 41 9.00 12.50 22.21
C HIS A 41 8.46 12.81 20.83
N LEU A 42 8.57 14.07 20.40
CA LEU A 42 8.10 14.48 19.09
C LEU A 42 9.07 13.97 18.02
N TYR A 43 8.65 12.98 17.24
CA TYR A 43 9.44 12.38 16.16
C TYR A 43 9.58 13.28 14.93
N VAL A 44 8.81 14.37 14.89
CA VAL A 44 8.87 15.41 13.86
C VAL A 44 9.04 16.77 14.54
N SER A 45 9.66 17.72 13.85
CA SER A 45 9.95 19.06 14.39
C SER A 45 8.72 19.96 14.59
N LEU A 46 7.50 19.43 14.40
CA LEU A 46 6.27 20.19 14.57
C LEU A 46 5.84 20.21 16.05
N PRO A 47 5.73 21.39 16.69
CA PRO A 47 5.50 21.50 18.13
C PRO A 47 4.12 21.00 18.62
N TRP A 48 3.16 20.86 17.71
CA TRP A 48 1.77 20.45 18.02
C TRP A 48 1.35 19.20 17.25
N SER A 49 2.31 18.35 16.83
CA SER A 49 2.02 17.20 15.96
C SER A 49 0.95 16.25 16.52
N VAL A 50 0.92 16.03 17.83
CA VAL A 50 -0.07 15.14 18.46
C VAL A 50 -1.48 15.73 18.40
N ALA A 51 -1.63 17.00 18.78
CA ALA A 51 -2.94 17.67 18.72
C ALA A 51 -3.46 17.75 17.27
N GLU A 52 -2.55 17.95 16.30
CA GLU A 52 -2.92 17.96 14.89
C GLU A 52 -3.29 16.56 14.37
N ARG A 53 -2.57 15.51 14.83
CA ARG A 53 -2.95 14.12 14.57
C ARG A 53 -4.36 13.83 15.10
N ASP A 54 -4.66 14.19 16.34
CA ASP A 54 -5.96 13.93 16.96
C ASP A 54 -7.10 14.61 16.20
N ARG A 55 -6.91 15.86 15.77
CA ARG A 55 -7.88 16.57 14.92
C ARG A 55 -8.06 15.89 13.57
N THR A 56 -6.95 15.45 12.96
CA THR A 56 -6.97 14.73 11.67
C THR A 56 -7.76 13.44 11.81
N VAL A 57 -7.51 12.65 12.86
CA VAL A 57 -8.22 11.39 13.12
C VAL A 57 -9.71 11.63 13.39
N ALA A 58 -10.06 12.66 14.15
CA ALA A 58 -11.46 13.03 14.39
C ALA A 58 -12.21 13.41 13.11
N LEU A 59 -11.51 13.99 12.12
CA LEU A 59 -12.09 14.41 10.84
C LEU A 59 -12.11 13.28 9.80
N MET A 60 -11.03 12.51 9.69
CA MET A 60 -10.77 11.59 8.58
C MET A 60 -10.86 10.11 8.97
N GLY A 61 -10.96 9.79 10.26
CA GLY A 61 -10.85 8.42 10.79
C GLY A 61 -9.42 8.00 11.08
N GLU A 62 -9.22 6.77 11.56
CA GLU A 62 -7.90 6.27 11.99
C GLU A 62 -6.99 5.84 10.83
N ASP A 63 -7.53 5.28 9.75
CA ASP A 63 -6.76 4.79 8.59
C ASP A 63 -6.92 5.69 7.36
N TYR A 64 -6.61 6.97 7.51
CA TYR A 64 -6.68 7.97 6.43
C TYR A 64 -5.57 7.81 5.37
N TRP A 65 -4.59 6.93 5.60
CA TRP A 65 -3.54 6.56 4.65
C TRP A 65 -3.55 5.07 4.32
N SER A 66 -4.72 4.49 4.07
CA SER A 66 -4.88 3.05 3.79
C SER A 66 -3.98 2.55 2.65
N TYR A 67 -3.35 1.38 2.84
CA TYR A 67 -2.43 0.77 1.87
C TYR A 67 -3.06 -0.44 1.18
N GLY A 68 -2.58 -0.72 -0.04
CA GLY A 68 -2.98 -1.91 -0.80
C GLY A 68 -4.24 -1.72 -1.64
N VAL A 69 -4.43 -2.67 -2.57
CA VAL A 69 -5.53 -2.64 -3.56
C VAL A 69 -6.88 -2.96 -2.91
N GLU A 70 -6.90 -3.95 -2.00
CA GLU A 70 -8.12 -4.43 -1.36
C GLU A 70 -8.74 -3.40 -0.40
N ALA A 71 -7.92 -2.55 0.22
CA ALA A 71 -8.39 -1.47 1.08
C ALA A 71 -8.83 -0.21 0.30
N ASN A 72 -8.48 -0.11 -0.99
CA ASN A 72 -8.68 1.09 -1.81
C ASN A 72 -9.43 0.86 -3.15
N PRO A 73 -10.42 -0.04 -3.25
CA PRO A 73 -11.06 -0.34 -4.53
C PRO A 73 -11.71 0.90 -5.14
N HIS A 74 -12.50 1.63 -4.34
CA HIS A 74 -13.19 2.84 -4.79
C HIS A 74 -12.21 3.95 -5.22
N VAL A 75 -11.11 4.15 -4.48
CA VAL A 75 -10.11 5.17 -4.81
C VAL A 75 -9.44 4.85 -6.16
N LEU A 76 -9.10 3.58 -6.39
CA LEU A 76 -8.48 3.13 -7.63
C LEU A 76 -9.46 3.19 -8.80
N GLU A 77 -10.71 2.77 -8.61
CA GLU A 77 -11.76 2.88 -9.62
C GLU A 77 -12.00 4.33 -10.04
N GLU A 78 -12.07 5.23 -9.07
CA GLU A 78 -12.34 6.64 -9.32
C GLU A 78 -11.15 7.34 -9.99
N PHE A 79 -9.92 7.03 -9.55
CA PHE A 79 -8.72 7.47 -10.24
C PHE A 79 -8.70 7.00 -11.70
N LEU A 80 -8.97 5.72 -11.96
CA LEU A 80 -8.96 5.17 -13.32
C LEU A 80 -10.09 5.74 -14.19
N ARG A 81 -11.25 6.07 -13.60
CA ARG A 81 -12.35 6.76 -14.27
C ARG A 81 -11.91 8.15 -14.71
N TYR A 82 -11.42 8.98 -13.80
CA TYR A 82 -10.96 10.34 -14.13
C TYR A 82 -9.77 10.33 -15.10
N HIS A 83 -8.83 9.42 -14.90
CA HIS A 83 -7.66 9.27 -15.78
C HIS A 83 -8.08 8.98 -17.23
N HIS A 84 -9.16 8.21 -17.44
CA HIS A 84 -9.72 8.00 -18.77
C HIS A 84 -10.50 9.21 -19.29
N GLU A 85 -11.36 9.82 -18.48
CA GLU A 85 -12.16 11.00 -18.88
C GLU A 85 -11.29 12.19 -19.28
N GLN A 86 -10.11 12.32 -18.66
CA GLN A 86 -9.11 13.33 -18.99
C GLN A 86 -8.24 12.97 -20.20
N GLY A 87 -8.48 11.82 -20.84
CA GLY A 87 -7.74 11.38 -22.02
C GLY A 87 -6.32 10.88 -21.74
N LEU A 88 -5.93 10.69 -20.48
CA LEU A 88 -4.60 10.18 -20.10
C LEU A 88 -4.46 8.68 -20.39
N SER A 89 -5.57 7.96 -20.55
CA SER A 89 -5.60 6.57 -21.02
C SER A 89 -6.45 6.42 -22.27
N LYS A 90 -5.98 5.59 -23.21
CA LYS A 90 -6.70 5.25 -24.45
C LYS A 90 -8.03 4.52 -24.21
N ARG A 91 -8.17 3.86 -23.05
CA ARG A 91 -9.37 3.15 -22.61
C ARG A 91 -9.46 3.17 -21.09
N LYS A 92 -10.67 2.99 -20.56
CA LYS A 92 -10.87 2.80 -19.11
C LYS A 92 -10.26 1.46 -18.70
N LEU A 93 -9.34 1.51 -17.73
CA LEU A 93 -8.73 0.33 -17.10
C LEU A 93 -9.50 0.00 -15.82
N THR A 94 -9.43 -1.25 -15.36
CA THR A 94 -9.88 -1.63 -14.01
C THR A 94 -8.69 -1.91 -13.08
N PRO A 95 -8.85 -1.79 -11.76
CA PRO A 95 -7.81 -2.17 -10.80
C PRO A 95 -7.34 -3.62 -11.01
N GLU A 96 -8.26 -4.52 -11.39
CA GLU A 96 -7.95 -5.93 -11.64
C GLU A 96 -7.03 -6.13 -12.82
N GLU A 97 -7.22 -5.34 -13.89
CA GLU A 97 -6.33 -5.38 -15.04
C GLU A 97 -4.93 -4.89 -14.68
N LEU A 98 -4.86 -3.79 -13.92
CA LEU A 98 -3.59 -3.14 -13.55
C LEU A 98 -2.74 -4.03 -12.63
N PHE A 99 -3.38 -4.68 -11.65
CA PHE A 99 -2.71 -5.49 -10.63
C PHE A 99 -2.76 -7.01 -10.88
N ARG A 100 -3.27 -7.47 -12.03
CA ARG A 100 -3.37 -8.90 -12.40
C ARG A 100 -2.04 -9.66 -12.25
N ARG A 101 -0.96 -9.07 -12.76
CA ARG A 101 0.37 -9.70 -12.79
C ARG A 101 0.96 -9.85 -11.38
N LEU A 102 0.73 -8.87 -10.52
CA LEU A 102 1.11 -8.91 -9.10
C LEU A 102 0.40 -10.07 -8.39
N ARG A 103 -0.93 -10.20 -8.56
CA ARG A 103 -1.67 -11.34 -8.00
C ARG A 103 -1.12 -12.69 -8.45
N SER A 104 -0.78 -12.82 -9.74
CA SER A 104 -0.19 -14.05 -10.29
C SER A 104 1.19 -14.37 -9.70
N ILE A 105 2.05 -13.36 -9.51
CA ILE A 105 3.38 -13.52 -8.91
C ILE A 105 3.25 -13.91 -7.42
N CYS A 106 2.39 -13.23 -6.67
CA CYS A 106 2.17 -13.52 -5.24
C CYS A 106 1.54 -14.89 -5.01
N LEU A 107 0.58 -15.31 -5.85
CA LEU A 107 -0.04 -16.65 -5.76
C LEU A 107 0.99 -17.77 -5.99
N ARG A 108 1.91 -17.61 -6.95
CA ARG A 108 3.01 -18.57 -7.18
C ARG A 108 3.91 -18.74 -5.95
N PHE A 109 4.15 -17.66 -5.20
CA PHE A 109 4.92 -17.73 -3.97
C PHE A 109 4.16 -18.41 -2.82
N ARG A 110 2.86 -18.12 -2.66
CA ARG A 110 2.04 -18.75 -1.61
C ARG A 110 1.95 -20.28 -1.76
N THR A 111 2.00 -20.78 -3.00
CA THR A 111 2.10 -22.21 -3.29
C THR A 111 3.49 -22.80 -2.99
N SER A 112 4.57 -22.03 -3.12
CA SER A 112 5.93 -22.52 -2.81
C SER A 112 6.22 -22.60 -1.31
N GLU A 113 5.71 -21.67 -0.50
CA GLU A 113 5.84 -21.70 0.97
C GLU A 113 5.16 -22.92 1.61
N ARG A 114 4.02 -23.37 1.09
CA ARG A 114 3.37 -24.61 1.55
C ARG A 114 4.23 -25.85 1.33
N SER A 115 5.11 -25.86 0.32
CA SER A 115 6.02 -27.00 0.09
C SER A 115 7.26 -26.98 0.99
N LEU A 116 7.65 -25.80 1.49
CA LEU A 116 8.82 -25.63 2.36
C LEU A 116 8.49 -25.79 3.84
N LEU A 117 7.27 -25.41 4.26
CA LEU A 117 6.78 -25.58 5.65
C LEU A 117 6.25 -27.00 5.95
N GLY A 118 6.24 -27.91 4.96
CA GLY A 118 5.85 -29.32 5.12
C GLY A 118 7.02 -30.31 5.27
N ARG A 119 8.24 -29.80 5.50
CA ARG A 119 9.43 -30.60 5.81
C ARG A 119 10.00 -30.14 7.15
N GLY A 120 9.33 -30.52 8.23
CA GLY A 120 9.76 -30.35 9.61
C GLY A 120 9.08 -31.40 10.46
#